data_AF-A0A2J8W477-F1
#
_entry.id   AF-A0A2J8W477-F1
#
_cell.length_a   1.000
_cell.length_b   1.000
_cell.length_c   1.000
_cell.angle_alpha   90.00
_cell.angle_beta   90.00
_cell.angle_gamma   90.00
#
_symmetry.space_group_name_H-M   'P 1'
#
loop_
_entity.id
_entity.type
_entity.pdbx_description
1 polymer ?
#
loop_
_entity_poly.entity_id
_entity_poly.type
_entity_poly.pdbx_seq_one_letter_code
_entity_poly.pdbx_strand_id
1 'polypeptide(L)' 'MKIPNIGNVMNKFEILGVVGEGAYGVVLKCRHKETHEIVAIKKFKDSEENEEVKETTLRELKMLRTLK' A
#
# COMPACT_ATOMS: atom_id res chain seq x y z
N MET A 1 6.34 22.19 -4.02
CA MET A 1 5.22 21.37 -4.57
C MET A 1 4.51 20.75 -3.37
N LYS A 2 3.33 21.25 -2.99
CA LYS A 2 2.63 20.76 -1.79
C LYS A 2 2.08 19.37 -2.09
N ILE A 3 2.49 18.36 -1.33
CA ILE A 3 1.91 17.02 -1.37
C ILE A 3 0.43 17.21 -1.05
N PRO A 4 -0.51 16.83 -1.95
CA PRO A 4 -1.92 17.02 -1.70
C PRO A 4 -2.29 16.33 -0.38
N ASN A 5 -3.13 16.99 0.41
CA ASN A 5 -3.65 16.47 1.66
C ASN A 5 -4.27 15.10 1.37
N ILE A 6 -3.57 14.03 1.76
CA ILE A 6 -4.02 12.63 1.67
C ILE A 6 -5.13 12.50 2.72
N GLY A 7 -6.29 13.08 2.43
CA GLY A 7 -7.53 12.74 3.10
C GLY A 7 -7.64 11.23 3.02
N ASN A 8 -7.64 10.57 4.19
CA ASN A 8 -7.40 9.16 4.41
C ASN A 8 -7.79 8.29 3.18
N VAL A 9 -6.83 7.99 2.28
CA VAL A 9 -7.06 7.27 1.01
C VAL A 9 -7.83 5.96 1.24
N MET A 10 -7.62 5.37 2.42
CA MET A 10 -8.31 4.17 2.88
C MET A 10 -9.83 4.33 2.99
N ASN A 11 -10.37 5.53 3.14
CA ASN A 11 -11.83 5.76 3.20
C ASN A 11 -12.56 5.35 1.92
N LYS A 12 -11.86 5.34 0.77
CA LYS A 12 -12.39 4.90 -0.53
C LYS A 12 -12.51 3.38 -0.65
N PHE A 13 -11.93 2.64 0.29
CA PHE A 13 -11.84 1.19 0.24
C PHE A 13 -12.56 0.56 1.43
N GLU A 14 -13.21 -0.57 1.18
CA GLU A 14 -13.73 -1.48 2.19
C GLU A 14 -12.73 -2.62 2.37
N ILE A 15 -12.31 -2.90 3.61
CA ILE A 15 -11.39 -4.00 3.90
C ILE A 15 -12.21 -5.29 3.99
N LEU A 16 -11.93 -6.23 3.09
CA LEU A 16 -12.60 -7.53 3.04
C LEU A 16 -11.86 -8.59 3.87
N GLY A 17 -10.55 -8.41 4.12
CA GLY A 17 -9.76 -9.31 4.94
C GLY A 17 -8.26 -9.16 4.72
N VAL A 18 -7.48 -9.98 5.42
CA VAL A 18 -6.02 -10.08 5.24
C VAL A 18 -5.71 -11.17 4.22
N VAL A 19 -4.87 -10.86 3.24
CA VAL A 19 -4.34 -11.82 2.26
C VAL A 19 -3.08 -12.50 2.82
N GLY A 20 -2.23 -11.74 3.50
CA GLY A 20 -1.01 -12.25 4.11
C GLY A 20 -0.25 -11.20 4.90
N GLU A 21 0.60 -11.67 5.80
CA GLU A 21 1.52 -10.86 6.59
C GLU A 21 2.96 -11.26 6.29
N GLY A 22 3.82 -10.26 6.12
CA GLY A 22 5.25 -10.45 5.96
C GLY A 22 6.06 -9.60 6.94
N ALA A 23 7.39 -9.68 6.83
CA ALA A 23 8.31 -8.93 7.69
C ALA A 23 8.04 -7.42 7.66
N TYR A 24 7.68 -6.88 6.49
CA TYR A 24 7.56 -5.43 6.26
C TYR A 24 6.15 -4.86 6.34
N GLY A 25 5.11 -5.71 6.44
CA GLY A 25 3.75 -5.22 6.29
C GLY A 25 2.70 -6.30 6.16
N VAL A 26 1.44 -5.85 6.07
CA VAL A 26 0.26 -6.69 5.87
C VAL A 26 -0.37 -6.34 4.54
N VAL A 27 -0.72 -7.36 3.75
CA VAL A 27 -1.48 -7.20 2.51
C VAL A 27 -2.95 -7.42 2.81
N LEU A 28 -3.76 -6.40 2.55
CA LEU A 28 -5.20 -6.40 2.72
C LEU A 28 -5.89 -6.64 1.39
N LYS A 29 -6.92 -7.47 1.40
CA LYS A 29 -7.89 -7.55 0.31
C LYS A 29 -8.92 -6.46 0.55
N CYS A 30 -9.08 -5.57 -0.41
CA CYS A 30 -10.02 -4.47 -0.31
C CYS A 30 -10.93 -4.42 -1.53
N ARG A 31 -12.11 -3.80 -1.36
CA ARG A 31 -13.01 -3.41 -2.43
C ARG A 31 -13.01 -1.90 -2.56
N HIS A 32 -12.77 -1.37 -3.75
CA HIS A 32 -13.00 0.05 -3.99
C HIS A 32 -14.50 0.35 -3.98
N LYS A 33 -14.94 1.29 -3.13
CA LYS A 33 -16.38 1.49 -2.86
C LYS A 33 -17.17 1.95 -4.07
N GLU A 34 -16.56 2.75 -4.95
CA GLU A 34 -17.24 3.32 -6.12
C GLU A 34 -17.18 2.41 -7.35
N THR A 35 -16.02 1.80 -7.63
CA THR A 35 -15.84 0.96 -8.84
C THR A 35 -16.15 -0.51 -8.58
N HIS A 36 -16.35 -0.91 -7.32
CA HIS A 36 -16.50 -2.28 -6.85
C HIS A 36 -15.32 -3.23 -7.19
N GLU A 37 -14.21 -2.68 -7.68
CA GLU A 37 -13.00 -3.42 -8.03
C GLU A 37 -12.34 -4.03 -6.79
N ILE A 38 -11.87 -5.27 -6.92
CA ILE A 38 -11.10 -5.96 -5.89
C ILE A 38 -9.63 -5.61 -6.05
N VAL A 39 -9.03 -5.04 -5.01
CA VAL A 39 -7.63 -4.61 -5.01
C VAL A 39 -6.88 -5.17 -3.80
N ALA A 40 -5.56 -5.27 -3.92
CA ALA A 40 -4.68 -5.58 -2.81
C ALA A 40 -3.99 -4.30 -2.32
N ILE A 41 -4.05 -4.01 -1.02
CA ILE A 41 -3.41 -2.86 -0.39
C ILE A 41 -2.34 -3.35 0.59
N LYS A 42 -1.06 -3.06 0.33
CA LYS A 42 0.06 -3.37 1.24
C LYS A 42 0.23 -2.22 2.22
N LYS A 43 -0.10 -2.47 3.49
CA LYS A 43 0.16 -1.56 4.62
C LYS A 43 1.51 -1.91 5.22
N PHE A 44 2.46 -0.98 5.15
CA PHE A 44 3.78 -1.14 5.75
C PHE A 44 3.70 -0.94 7.28
N LYS A 45 4.55 -1.65 8.04
CA LYS A 45 4.68 -1.48 9.51
C LYS A 45 5.49 -0.20 9.78
N ASP A 46 5.17 0.54 10.85
CA ASP A 46 5.83 1.81 11.22
C ASP A 46 7.34 1.67 11.59
N SER A 47 7.95 0.50 11.40
CA SER A 47 9.39 0.26 11.52
C SER A 47 10.22 0.87 10.38
N GLU A 48 9.69 1.85 9.63
CA GLU A 48 10.31 2.53 8.48
C GLU A 48 11.36 3.59 8.87
N GLU A 49 11.90 3.58 10.09
CA GLU A 49 13.01 4.48 10.45
C GLU A 49 14.36 4.04 9.85
N ASN A 50 14.47 2.80 9.35
CA ASN A 50 15.67 2.33 8.67
C ASN A 50 15.71 2.79 7.19
N GLU A 51 16.66 3.67 6.86
CA GLU A 51 16.87 4.25 5.54
C GLU A 51 17.12 3.18 4.44
N GLU A 52 17.75 2.06 4.79
CA GLU A 52 17.99 0.94 3.87
C GLU A 52 16.68 0.23 3.46
N VAL A 53 15.72 0.14 4.38
CA VAL A 53 14.39 -0.45 4.13
C VAL A 53 13.57 0.46 3.22
N LYS A 54 13.67 1.78 3.40
CA LYS A 54 13.03 2.77 2.52
C LYS A 54 13.58 2.71 1.10
N GLU A 55 14.90 2.63 0.94
CA GLU A 55 15.54 2.52 -0.37
C GLU A 55 15.11 1.23 -1.11
N THR A 56 15.09 0.11 -0.40
CA THR A 56 14.63 -1.17 -0.96
C THR A 56 13.16 -1.08 -1.38
N THR A 57 12.30 -0.52 -0.53
CA THR A 57 10.86 -0.32 -0.82
C THR A 57 10.65 0.57 -2.04
N LEU A 58 11.40 1.66 -2.18
CA LEU A 58 11.31 2.56 -3.33
C LEU A 58 11.74 1.88 -4.64
N ARG A 59 12.77 1.03 -4.59
CA ARG A 59 13.21 0.22 -5.75
C ARG A 59 12.14 -0.76 -6.17
N GLU A 60 11.54 -1.49 -5.23
CA GLU A 60 10.42 -2.39 -5.50
C GLU A 60 9.23 -1.66 -6.13
N LEU A 61 8.83 -0.51 -5.58
CA LEU A 61 7.74 0.31 -6.12
C LEU A 61 8.02 0.79 -7.54
N LYS A 62 9.25 1.22 -7.85
CA LYS A 62 9.65 1.61 -9.20
C LYS A 62 9.52 0.43 -10.16
N MET A 63 10.02 -0.75 -9.76
CA MET A 63 9.91 -1.97 -10.57
C MET A 63 8.45 -2.35 -10.82
N LEU A 64 7.61 -2.38 -9.79
CA LEU A 64 6.19 -2.73 -9.93
C LEU A 64 5.43 -1.79 -10.88
N ARG A 65 5.77 -0.49 -10.89
CA ARG A 65 5.17 0.48 -11.83
C ARG A 65 5.60 0.28 -13.29
N THR A 66 6.68 -0.43 -13.54
CA THR A 66 7.18 -0.72 -14.89
C THR A 66 6.65 -2.04 -15.47
N LEU A 67 5.99 -2.86 -14.65
CA LEU A 67 5.33 -4.08 -15.11
C LEU A 67 3.98 -3.72 -15.75
N LYS A 68 3.72 -4.25 -16.95
CA LYS A 68 2.44 -4.16 -17.68
C LYS A 68 1.67 -5.47 -17.56
#